data_AF-A0A1F5B1F2-F1
#
_entry.id   AF-A0A1F5B1F2-F1
#
_cell.length_a   1.000
_cell.length_b   1.000
_cell.length_c   1.000
_cell.angle_alpha   90.00
_cell.angle_beta   90.00
_cell.angle_gamma   90.00
#
_symmetry.space_group_name_H-M   'P 1'
#
loop_
_entity.id
_entity.type
_entity.pdbx_description
1 polymer ?
#
loop_
_entity_poly.entity_id
_entity_poly.type
_entity_poly.pdbx_seq_one_letter_code
_entity_poly.pdbx_strand_id
1 'polypeptide(L)'
;MGIVNSVLNTVFDLLFAPFRGMNPWLAMLVVSLLAGLLMIFIYKLTSNQEGILRTKNLIKARLLELRLYKDSLGTSVRSYGGILWCNLKYVGHALRPLAVMIIPILLILVQLNSWFGYRPLEPGESFLLKAKLAEGRDPMQVNLEVVPSPAYEVETPALRQLEELEITWRLKARDAGRHEIGLKVDERSLTKSLAVGGKALNRLSPIKPGGGFIDRVFNPSEAACPKDLGLRSVEVVYPEARLELLGIRFHWLVAFFLLSIIFGFALKGVFRVEI
;
A
#
# COMPACT_ATOMS: atom_id res chain seq x y z
N MET A 1 -16.93 -8.08 -4.75
CA MET A 1 -15.45 -8.00 -4.85
C MET A 1 -15.01 -8.49 -6.22
N GLY A 2 -13.96 -7.95 -6.83
CA GLY A 2 -13.37 -8.58 -8.03
C GLY A 2 -12.64 -9.89 -7.67
N ILE A 3 -12.51 -10.82 -8.61
CA ILE A 3 -11.85 -12.12 -8.41
C ILE A 3 -10.42 -11.94 -7.87
N VAL A 4 -9.67 -11.00 -8.46
CA VAL A 4 -8.28 -10.68 -8.05
C VAL A 4 -8.21 -10.30 -6.57
N ASN A 5 -9.05 -9.38 -6.11
CA ASN A 5 -9.06 -8.95 -4.71
C ASN A 5 -9.49 -10.07 -3.78
N SER A 6 -10.44 -10.91 -4.19
CA SER A 6 -10.86 -12.05 -3.37
C SER A 6 -9.71 -13.03 -3.15
N VAL A 7 -8.97 -13.36 -4.21
CA VAL A 7 -7.81 -14.23 -4.13
C VAL A 7 -6.71 -13.61 -3.27
N LEU A 8 -6.36 -12.34 -3.52
CA LEU A 8 -5.34 -11.64 -2.74
C LEU A 8 -5.73 -11.55 -1.26
N ASN A 9 -6.96 -11.16 -0.94
CA ASN A 9 -7.43 -11.10 0.43
C ASN A 9 -7.33 -12.46 1.13
N THR A 10 -7.69 -13.54 0.43
CA THR A 10 -7.61 -14.90 0.98
C THR A 10 -6.16 -15.31 1.26
N VAL A 11 -5.26 -15.03 0.31
CA VAL A 11 -3.82 -15.33 0.45
C VAL A 11 -3.23 -14.56 1.64
N PHE A 12 -3.49 -13.25 1.74
CA PHE A 12 -2.97 -12.43 2.83
C PHE A 12 -3.65 -12.74 4.17
N ASP A 13 -4.95 -13.07 4.18
CA ASP A 13 -5.64 -13.53 5.38
C ASP A 13 -5.01 -14.81 5.94
N LEU A 14 -4.67 -15.77 5.06
CA LEU A 14 -4.00 -17.02 5.43
C LEU A 14 -2.56 -16.76 5.89
N LEU A 15 -1.83 -15.91 5.16
CA LEU A 15 -0.46 -15.53 5.48
C LEU A 15 -0.36 -14.87 6.87
N PHE A 16 -1.32 -14.00 7.21
CA PHE A 16 -1.31 -13.26 8.47
C PHE A 16 -2.11 -13.90 9.60
N ALA A 17 -2.91 -14.95 9.34
CA ALA A 17 -3.64 -15.69 10.36
C ALA A 17 -2.81 -16.07 11.60
N PRO A 18 -1.60 -16.67 11.49
CA PRO A 18 -0.82 -17.07 12.66
C PRO A 18 -0.27 -15.86 13.44
N PHE A 19 -0.09 -14.70 12.79
CA PHE A 19 0.52 -13.53 13.38
C PHE A 19 -0.48 -12.55 14.02
N ARG A 20 -1.79 -12.78 13.90
CA ARG A 20 -2.82 -11.85 14.39
C ARG A 20 -2.68 -11.51 15.87
N GLY A 21 -2.21 -12.44 16.70
CA GLY A 21 -2.01 -12.24 18.14
C GLY A 21 -0.57 -11.96 18.55
N MET A 22 0.36 -11.89 17.59
CA MET A 22 1.79 -11.76 17.86
C MET A 22 2.27 -10.32 17.59
N ASN A 23 3.56 -10.07 17.82
CA ASN A 23 4.19 -8.81 17.46
C ASN A 23 4.07 -8.58 15.93
N PRO A 24 3.53 -7.41 15.48
CA PRO A 24 3.41 -7.06 14.07
C PRO A 24 4.72 -7.16 13.26
N TRP A 25 5.88 -7.03 13.91
CA TRP A 25 7.18 -7.20 13.26
C TRP A 25 7.39 -8.58 12.65
N LEU A 26 6.84 -9.64 13.24
CA LEU A 26 6.98 -10.99 12.69
C LEU A 26 6.25 -11.14 11.36
N ALA A 27 5.01 -10.62 11.29
CA ALA A 27 4.25 -10.57 10.06
C ALA A 27 4.98 -9.72 8.99
N MET A 28 5.55 -8.57 9.40
CA MET A 28 6.32 -7.70 8.51
C MET A 28 7.58 -8.40 7.97
N LEU A 29 8.32 -9.12 8.82
CA LEU A 29 9.51 -9.88 8.40
C LEU A 29 9.18 -10.94 7.35
N VAL A 30 8.12 -11.73 7.60
CA VAL A 30 7.71 -12.81 6.69
C VAL A 30 7.26 -12.25 5.36
N VAL A 31 6.41 -11.21 5.35
CA VAL A 31 5.93 -10.65 4.09
C VAL A 31 7.04 -9.94 3.30
N SER A 32 7.97 -9.27 3.98
CA SER A 32 9.16 -8.69 3.35
C SER A 32 10.09 -9.74 2.77
N LEU A 33 10.27 -10.88 3.43
CA LEU A 33 11.05 -12.01 2.90
C LEU A 33 10.39 -12.56 1.62
N LEU A 34 9.09 -12.82 1.65
CA LEU A 34 8.34 -13.31 0.50
C LEU A 34 8.36 -12.31 -0.67
N ALA A 35 8.19 -11.02 -0.37
CA ALA A 35 8.30 -9.96 -1.36
C ALA A 35 9.71 -9.88 -1.95
N GLY A 36 10.75 -9.96 -1.10
CA GLY A 36 12.16 -10.03 -1.53
C GLY A 36 12.42 -11.19 -2.49
N LEU A 37 11.95 -12.39 -2.14
CA LEU A 37 12.03 -13.58 -2.99
C LEU A 37 11.33 -13.39 -4.34
N LEU A 38 10.10 -12.85 -4.32
CA LEU A 38 9.33 -12.56 -5.52
C LEU A 38 10.06 -11.55 -6.42
N MET A 39 10.63 -10.49 -5.83
CA MET A 39 11.38 -9.47 -6.57
C MET A 39 12.63 -10.06 -7.22
N ILE A 40 13.43 -10.86 -6.51
CA ILE A 40 14.59 -11.54 -7.10
C ILE A 40 14.15 -12.45 -8.25
N PHE A 41 13.08 -13.20 -8.06
CA PHE A 41 12.56 -14.12 -9.08
C PHE A 41 12.14 -13.37 -10.35
N ILE A 42 11.34 -12.30 -10.21
CA ILE A 42 10.92 -11.47 -11.35
C ILE A 42 12.13 -10.82 -12.02
N TYR A 43 13.05 -10.26 -11.23
CA TYR A 43 14.26 -9.64 -11.75
C TYR A 43 15.08 -10.63 -12.57
N LYS A 44 15.28 -11.85 -12.07
CA LYS A 44 15.99 -12.92 -12.79
C LYS A 44 15.36 -13.24 -14.15
N LEU A 45 14.03 -13.29 -14.23
CA LEU A 45 13.31 -13.63 -15.46
C LEU A 45 13.29 -12.50 -16.49
N THR A 46 13.39 -11.25 -16.06
CA THR A 46 13.13 -10.08 -16.91
C THR A 46 14.38 -9.26 -17.22
N SER A 47 15.42 -9.38 -16.39
CA SER A 47 16.68 -8.65 -16.53
C SER A 47 17.60 -9.28 -17.59
N ASN A 48 18.26 -8.44 -18.38
CA ASN A 48 19.27 -8.88 -19.34
C ASN A 48 20.63 -9.09 -18.65
N GLN A 49 20.82 -10.28 -18.07
CA GLN A 49 22.02 -10.64 -17.30
C GLN A 49 23.31 -10.51 -18.13
N GLU A 50 23.30 -10.93 -19.41
CA GLU A 50 24.46 -10.79 -20.29
C GLU A 50 24.81 -9.32 -20.57
N GLY A 51 23.79 -8.49 -20.82
CA GLY A 51 23.98 -7.06 -21.04
C GLY A 51 24.58 -6.35 -19.82
N ILE A 52 24.13 -6.73 -18.63
CA ILE A 52 24.65 -6.23 -17.35
C ILE A 52 26.11 -6.62 -17.17
N LEU A 53 26.43 -7.91 -17.36
CA LEU A 53 27.80 -8.45 -17.27
C LEU A 53 28.75 -7.72 -18.23
N ARG A 54 28.37 -7.57 -19.50
CA ARG A 54 29.17 -6.88 -20.51
C ARG A 54 29.39 -5.41 -20.12
N THR A 55 28.35 -4.71 -19.69
CA THR A 55 28.44 -3.30 -19.28
C THR A 55 29.32 -3.12 -18.04
N LYS A 56 29.22 -4.03 -17.06
CA LYS A 56 30.07 -4.03 -15.86
C LYS A 56 31.55 -4.24 -16.19
N ASN A 57 31.85 -5.15 -17.14
CA ASN A 57 33.23 -5.36 -17.61
C ASN A 57 33.75 -4.15 -18.39
N LEU A 58 32.91 -3.48 -19.18
CA LEU A 58 33.26 -2.22 -19.85
C LEU A 58 33.55 -1.09 -18.85
N ILE A 59 32.76 -0.95 -17.78
CA ILE A 59 33.00 0.02 -16.71
C ILE A 59 34.36 -0.26 -16.05
N LYS A 60 34.66 -1.52 -15.71
CA LYS A 60 35.98 -1.91 -15.16
C LYS A 60 37.13 -1.56 -16.10
N ALA A 61 36.98 -1.82 -17.40
CA ALA A 61 38.00 -1.49 -18.40
C ALA A 61 38.24 0.03 -18.48
N ARG A 62 37.18 0.85 -18.46
CA ARG A 62 37.30 2.32 -18.47
C ARG A 62 37.90 2.88 -17.16
N LEU A 63 37.62 2.26 -16.02
CA LEU A 63 38.28 2.61 -14.76
C LEU A 63 39.77 2.29 -14.77
N LEU A 64 40.17 1.19 -15.40
CA LEU A 64 41.59 0.84 -15.60
C LEU A 64 42.27 1.81 -16.59
N GLU A 65 41.59 2.21 -17.66
CA GLU A 65 42.06 3.22 -18.62
C GLU A 65 42.36 4.56 -17.91
N LEU A 66 41.47 5.02 -17.03
CA LEU A 66 41.73 6.21 -16.20
C LEU A 66 42.96 6.06 -15.29
N ARG A 67 43.20 4.84 -14.77
CA ARG A 67 44.37 4.58 -13.93
C ARG A 67 45.67 4.55 -14.74
N LEU A 68 45.61 4.14 -16.01
CA LEU A 68 46.75 4.00 -16.92
C LEU A 68 47.11 5.34 -17.61
N TYR A 69 46.12 6.17 -17.95
CA TYR A 69 46.29 7.44 -18.69
C TYR A 69 45.99 8.68 -17.84
N LYS A 70 46.61 8.76 -16.66
CA LYS A 70 46.38 9.86 -15.71
C LYS A 70 46.84 11.23 -16.21
N ASP A 71 47.85 11.27 -17.08
CA ASP A 71 48.57 12.51 -17.44
C ASP A 71 48.04 13.19 -18.72
N SER A 72 47.04 12.62 -19.39
CA SER A 72 46.42 13.22 -20.57
C SER A 72 44.97 13.66 -20.29
N LEU A 73 44.76 14.98 -20.27
CA LEU A 73 43.46 15.61 -19.99
C LEU A 73 42.38 15.22 -21.00
N GLY A 74 42.72 15.14 -22.29
CA GLY A 74 41.77 14.79 -23.36
C GLY A 74 41.26 13.34 -23.28
N THR A 75 42.14 12.38 -22.97
CA THR A 75 41.74 10.97 -22.78
C THR A 75 40.98 10.76 -21.48
N SER A 76 41.30 11.53 -20.44
CA SER A 76 40.57 11.52 -19.17
C SER A 76 39.12 11.96 -19.34
N VAL A 77 38.87 13.09 -20.01
CA VAL A 77 37.49 13.59 -20.27
C VAL A 77 36.67 12.59 -21.09
N ARG A 78 37.26 12.02 -22.14
CA ARG A 78 36.60 10.99 -22.97
C ARG A 78 36.27 9.73 -22.17
N SER A 79 37.16 9.34 -21.25
CA SER A 79 36.97 8.19 -20.37
C SER A 79 35.85 8.43 -19.34
N TYR A 80 35.77 9.62 -18.74
CA TYR A 80 34.65 10.01 -17.87
C TYR A 80 33.31 9.98 -18.62
N GLY A 81 33.25 10.52 -19.83
CA GLY A 81 32.04 10.46 -20.68
C GLY A 81 31.67 9.02 -21.05
N GLY A 82 32.66 8.17 -21.33
CA GLY A 82 32.47 6.74 -21.56
C GLY A 82 31.90 6.01 -20.35
N ILE A 83 32.37 6.33 -19.13
CA ILE A 83 31.85 5.76 -17.88
C ILE A 83 30.41 6.21 -17.64
N LEU A 84 30.10 7.49 -17.83
CA LEU A 84 28.72 8.00 -17.71
C LEU A 84 27.77 7.28 -18.65
N TRP A 85 28.16 7.10 -19.92
CA TRP A 85 27.34 6.37 -20.90
C TRP A 85 27.16 4.89 -20.54
N CYS A 86 28.22 4.23 -20.05
CA CYS A 86 28.12 2.85 -19.59
C CYS A 86 27.21 2.74 -18.36
N ASN A 87 27.27 3.69 -17.42
CA ASN A 87 26.34 3.76 -16.30
C ASN A 87 24.90 3.96 -16.78
N LEU A 88 24.66 4.84 -17.76
CA LEU A 88 23.32 5.06 -18.31
C LEU A 88 22.77 3.79 -18.97
N LYS A 89 23.60 3.05 -19.71
CA LYS A 89 23.25 1.73 -20.27
C LYS A 89 22.96 0.70 -19.18
N TYR A 90 23.76 0.66 -18.12
CA TYR A 90 23.55 -0.22 -16.98
C TYR A 90 22.22 0.08 -16.28
N VAL A 91 21.92 1.36 -16.01
CA VAL A 91 20.61 1.80 -15.47
C VAL A 91 19.48 1.41 -16.44
N GLY A 92 19.68 1.58 -17.75
CA GLY A 92 18.74 1.17 -18.78
C GLY A 92 18.37 -0.32 -18.72
N HIS A 93 19.33 -1.21 -18.40
CA HIS A 93 19.05 -2.63 -18.21
C HIS A 93 18.16 -2.93 -17.00
N ALA A 94 18.16 -2.06 -15.98
CA ALA A 94 17.29 -2.20 -14.82
C ALA A 94 15.86 -1.66 -15.03
N LEU A 95 15.62 -0.83 -16.05
CA LEU A 95 14.29 -0.23 -16.29
C LEU A 95 13.21 -1.27 -16.59
N ARG A 96 13.53 -2.28 -17.43
CA ARG A 96 12.59 -3.34 -17.79
C ARG A 96 12.12 -4.17 -16.58
N PRO A 97 13.02 -4.76 -15.76
CA PRO A 97 12.59 -5.49 -14.57
C PRO A 97 11.84 -4.59 -13.58
N LEU A 98 12.28 -3.34 -13.39
CA LEU A 98 11.57 -2.38 -12.53
C LEU A 98 10.13 -2.15 -12.99
N ALA A 99 9.91 -1.89 -14.27
CA ALA A 99 8.58 -1.69 -14.83
C ALA A 99 7.67 -2.91 -14.62
N VAL A 100 8.20 -4.12 -14.79
CA VAL A 100 7.44 -5.37 -14.54
C VAL A 100 7.13 -5.53 -13.05
N MET A 101 8.05 -5.14 -12.15
CA MET A 101 7.87 -5.24 -10.71
C MET A 101 6.85 -4.23 -10.13
N ILE A 102 6.56 -3.11 -10.81
CA ILE A 102 5.59 -2.11 -10.32
C ILE A 102 4.23 -2.75 -10.01
N ILE A 103 3.72 -3.59 -10.92
CA ILE A 103 2.39 -4.20 -10.78
C ILE A 103 2.28 -5.08 -9.51
N PRO A 104 3.12 -6.11 -9.31
CA PRO A 104 3.03 -6.95 -8.11
C PRO A 104 3.36 -6.19 -6.82
N ILE A 105 4.32 -5.25 -6.85
CA ILE A 105 4.64 -4.44 -5.67
C ILE A 105 3.42 -3.60 -5.26
N LEU A 106 2.77 -2.91 -6.21
CA LEU A 106 1.56 -2.12 -5.91
C LEU A 106 0.46 -2.99 -5.28
N LEU A 107 0.23 -4.19 -5.81
CA LEU A 107 -0.76 -5.11 -5.24
C LEU A 107 -0.40 -5.52 -3.80
N ILE A 108 0.88 -5.79 -3.52
CA ILE A 108 1.35 -6.08 -2.16
C ILE A 108 1.16 -4.87 -1.25
N LEU A 109 1.53 -3.66 -1.71
CA LEU A 109 1.42 -2.43 -0.91
C LEU A 109 -0.02 -2.11 -0.55
N VAL A 110 -0.96 -2.26 -1.49
CA VAL A 110 -2.39 -2.08 -1.24
C VAL A 110 -2.89 -3.03 -0.15
N GLN A 111 -2.46 -4.30 -0.21
CA GLN A 111 -2.80 -5.27 0.82
C GLN A 111 -2.18 -4.90 2.17
N LEU A 112 -0.88 -4.61 2.20
CA LEU A 112 -0.18 -4.21 3.43
C LEU A 112 -0.76 -2.95 4.07
N ASN A 113 -1.19 -1.97 3.29
CA ASN A 113 -1.83 -0.77 3.82
C ASN A 113 -3.09 -1.09 4.64
N SER A 114 -3.85 -2.10 4.21
CA SER A 114 -5.05 -2.55 4.92
C SER A 114 -4.76 -3.25 6.25
N TRP A 115 -3.52 -3.72 6.47
CA TRP A 115 -3.11 -4.45 7.67
C TRP A 115 -2.22 -3.65 8.61
N PHE A 116 -1.36 -2.79 8.06
CA PHE A 116 -0.33 -2.05 8.81
C PHE A 116 -0.47 -0.54 8.68
N GLY A 117 -1.34 -0.03 7.80
CA GLY A 117 -1.52 1.40 7.60
C GLY A 117 -2.29 2.08 8.73
N TYR A 118 -3.19 1.35 9.38
CA TYR A 118 -4.13 1.91 10.34
C TYR A 118 -4.22 1.03 11.59
N ARG A 119 -4.52 1.66 12.73
CA ARG A 119 -4.88 0.96 13.96
C ARG A 119 -6.40 1.00 14.18
N PRO A 120 -7.00 -0.01 14.82
CA PRO A 120 -8.41 0.07 15.21
C PRO A 120 -8.61 1.23 16.19
N LEU A 121 -9.83 1.78 16.21
CA LEU A 121 -10.22 2.84 17.13
C LEU A 121 -10.28 2.31 18.55
N GLU A 122 -9.99 3.12 19.55
CA GLU A 122 -10.16 2.71 20.94
C GLU A 122 -11.61 2.99 21.41
N PRO A 123 -12.17 2.18 22.33
CA PRO A 123 -13.44 2.52 22.97
C PRO A 123 -13.39 3.91 23.61
N GLY A 124 -14.33 4.78 23.23
CA GLY A 124 -14.39 6.17 23.65
C GLY A 124 -13.67 7.16 22.72
N GLU A 125 -12.96 6.70 21.70
CA GLU A 125 -12.29 7.56 20.71
C GLU A 125 -13.30 8.14 19.71
N SER A 126 -13.22 9.45 19.45
CA SER A 126 -13.99 10.11 18.39
C SER A 126 -13.30 9.90 17.03
N PHE A 127 -14.08 9.68 15.98
CA PHE A 127 -13.60 9.53 14.61
C PHE A 127 -14.56 10.21 13.62
N LEU A 128 -14.09 10.37 12.38
CA LEU A 128 -14.89 10.93 11.29
C LEU A 128 -15.36 9.85 10.34
N LEU A 129 -16.65 9.90 10.00
CA LEU A 129 -17.24 9.17 8.88
C LEU A 129 -17.49 10.16 7.76
N LYS A 130 -16.96 9.87 6.58
CA LYS A 130 -17.07 10.70 5.39
C LYS A 130 -17.78 9.93 4.30
N ALA A 131 -18.81 10.52 3.72
CA ALA A 131 -19.49 9.99 2.54
C ALA A 131 -19.27 10.95 1.38
N LYS A 132 -18.54 10.50 0.37
CA LYS A 132 -18.34 11.25 -0.88
C LYS A 132 -19.38 10.85 -1.89
N LEU A 133 -20.05 11.83 -2.46
CA LEU A 133 -21.10 11.67 -3.47
C LEU A 133 -20.46 11.61 -4.86
N ALA A 134 -21.20 11.02 -5.81
CA ALA A 134 -20.83 11.05 -7.22
C ALA A 134 -21.01 12.47 -7.80
N GLU A 135 -20.25 12.79 -8.84
CA GLU A 135 -20.39 14.05 -9.56
C GLU A 135 -21.83 14.23 -10.08
N GLY A 136 -22.36 15.45 -9.96
CA GLY A 136 -23.73 15.78 -10.36
C GLY A 136 -24.80 15.54 -9.29
N ARG A 137 -24.45 15.05 -8.09
CA ARG A 137 -25.37 14.90 -6.97
C ARG A 137 -25.15 16.00 -5.93
N ASP A 138 -26.19 16.76 -5.61
CA ASP A 138 -26.10 17.86 -4.66
C ASP A 138 -26.09 17.35 -3.20
N PRO A 139 -25.02 17.58 -2.44
CA PRO A 139 -24.96 17.23 -1.03
C PRO A 139 -26.04 17.88 -0.17
N MET A 140 -26.71 18.95 -0.59
CA MET A 140 -27.83 19.55 0.16
C MET A 140 -29.15 18.81 -0.01
N GLN A 141 -29.34 18.12 -1.15
CA GLN A 141 -30.62 17.52 -1.52
C GLN A 141 -30.72 16.04 -1.16
N VAL A 142 -29.58 15.37 -1.00
CA VAL A 142 -29.53 13.94 -0.67
C VAL A 142 -29.94 13.70 0.77
N ASN A 143 -30.91 12.80 1.00
CA ASN A 143 -31.18 12.36 2.36
C ASN A 143 -30.18 11.27 2.75
N LEU A 144 -29.15 11.62 3.52
CA LEU A 144 -28.15 10.68 4.00
C LEU A 144 -28.07 10.76 5.52
N GLU A 145 -28.39 9.65 6.18
CA GLU A 145 -28.44 9.54 7.62
C GLU A 145 -27.63 8.34 8.11
N VAL A 146 -27.02 8.49 9.28
CA VAL A 146 -26.37 7.38 9.98
C VAL A 146 -27.40 6.71 10.87
N VAL A 147 -27.55 5.39 10.72
CA VAL A 147 -28.44 4.59 11.55
C VAL A 147 -27.84 4.46 12.96
N PRO A 148 -28.56 4.81 14.03
CA PRO A 148 -28.06 4.64 15.40
C PRO A 148 -27.76 3.18 15.73
N SER A 149 -26.71 2.94 16.52
CA SER A 149 -26.27 1.60 16.94
C SER A 149 -25.63 1.69 18.33
N PRO A 150 -25.71 0.66 19.19
CA PRO A 150 -24.96 0.66 20.45
C PRO A 150 -23.44 0.73 20.26
N ALA A 151 -22.93 0.29 19.10
CA ALA A 151 -21.50 0.25 18.81
C ALA A 151 -20.83 1.63 18.66
N TYR A 152 -21.61 2.67 18.35
CA TYR A 152 -21.12 4.02 18.13
C TYR A 152 -22.18 5.08 18.41
N GLU A 153 -21.76 6.26 18.82
CA GLU A 153 -22.64 7.40 19.06
C GLU A 153 -22.36 8.52 18.06
N VAL A 154 -23.41 9.14 17.52
CA VAL A 154 -23.27 10.30 16.63
C VAL A 154 -23.14 11.56 17.49
N GLU A 155 -21.96 12.17 17.51
CA GLU A 155 -21.68 13.35 18.36
C GLU A 155 -22.15 14.66 17.71
N THR A 156 -22.18 14.72 16.37
CA THR A 156 -22.53 15.94 15.63
C THR A 156 -23.54 15.67 14.52
N PRO A 157 -24.38 16.67 14.16
CA PRO A 157 -25.18 16.59 12.94
C PRO A 157 -24.28 16.49 11.70
N ALA A 158 -24.89 16.12 10.57
CA ALA A 158 -24.21 16.00 9.28
C ALA A 158 -23.65 17.36 8.83
N LEU A 159 -22.33 17.44 8.65
CA LEU A 159 -21.69 18.56 7.98
C LEU A 159 -21.65 18.25 6.48
N ARG A 160 -22.28 19.10 5.66
CA ARG A 160 -22.37 18.91 4.22
C ARG A 160 -21.51 19.96 3.50
N GLN A 161 -20.57 19.50 2.68
CA GLN A 161 -19.62 20.33 1.96
C GLN A 161 -19.89 20.25 0.46
N LEU A 162 -20.27 21.39 -0.15
CA LEU A 162 -20.73 21.45 -1.53
C LEU A 162 -19.58 21.29 -2.53
N GLU A 163 -18.42 21.91 -2.27
CA GLU A 163 -17.28 21.90 -3.19
C GLU A 163 -16.63 20.51 -3.29
N GLU A 164 -16.51 19.80 -2.17
CA GLU A 164 -15.92 18.47 -2.10
C GLU A 164 -16.91 17.34 -2.39
N LEU A 165 -18.20 17.66 -2.56
CA LEU A 165 -19.30 16.70 -2.65
C LEU A 165 -19.28 15.68 -1.48
N GLU A 166 -18.99 16.16 -0.27
CA GLU A 166 -18.71 15.34 0.92
C GLU A 166 -19.74 15.63 2.02
N ILE A 167 -20.20 14.57 2.69
CA ILE A 167 -20.99 14.67 3.92
C ILE A 167 -20.22 13.97 5.04
N THR A 168 -20.00 14.68 6.14
CA THR A 168 -19.15 14.22 7.24
C THR A 168 -19.91 14.22 8.56
N TRP A 169 -19.72 13.16 9.34
CA TRP A 169 -20.18 13.04 10.71
C TRP A 169 -19.00 12.81 11.64
N ARG A 170 -19.09 13.35 12.85
CA ARG A 170 -18.24 12.94 13.96
C ARG A 170 -19.00 11.92 14.81
N LEU A 171 -18.38 10.75 15.00
CA LEU A 171 -18.92 9.67 15.80
C LEU A 171 -17.94 9.29 16.90
N LYS A 172 -18.43 8.66 17.96
CA LYS A 172 -17.64 8.12 19.05
C LYS A 172 -17.76 6.61 19.06
N ALA A 173 -16.62 5.91 19.02
CA ALA A 173 -16.60 4.46 19.16
C ALA A 173 -16.99 4.07 20.59
N ARG A 174 -17.86 3.06 20.76
CA ARG A 174 -18.32 2.60 22.08
C ARG A 174 -17.90 1.17 22.35
N ASP A 175 -18.50 0.21 21.66
CA ASP A 175 -18.28 -1.20 21.95
C ASP A 175 -17.04 -1.74 21.22
N ALA A 176 -16.17 -2.45 21.92
CA ALA A 176 -15.05 -3.16 21.30
C ALA A 176 -15.58 -4.33 20.43
N GLY A 177 -15.04 -4.46 19.22
CA GLY A 177 -15.43 -5.50 18.28
C GLY A 177 -15.36 -5.04 16.83
N ARG A 178 -15.79 -5.93 15.92
CA ARG A 178 -16.07 -5.59 14.54
C ARG A 178 -17.57 -5.33 14.42
N HIS A 179 -17.90 -4.14 13.97
CA HIS A 179 -19.26 -3.64 13.84
C HIS A 179 -19.51 -3.15 12.42
N GLU A 180 -20.76 -2.81 12.13
CA GLU A 180 -21.14 -2.17 10.89
C GLU A 180 -21.87 -0.86 11.18
N ILE A 181 -21.44 0.21 10.52
CA ILE A 181 -22.13 1.49 10.49
C ILE A 181 -23.20 1.41 9.40
N GLY A 182 -24.46 1.49 9.80
CA GLY A 182 -25.58 1.60 8.88
C GLY A 182 -25.69 3.03 8.35
N LEU A 183 -25.81 3.17 7.04
CA LEU A 183 -26.08 4.41 6.34
C LEU A 183 -27.38 4.25 5.56
N LYS A 184 -28.29 5.21 5.70
CA LYS A 184 -29.52 5.27 4.91
C LYS A 184 -29.37 6.39 3.89
N VAL A 185 -29.32 6.02 2.62
CA VAL A 185 -29.26 6.93 1.47
C VAL A 185 -30.64 6.89 0.81
N ASP A 186 -31.40 7.96 0.94
CA ASP A 186 -32.79 8.05 0.50
C ASP A 186 -33.62 6.92 1.14
N GLU A 187 -34.07 5.92 0.36
CA GLU A 187 -34.81 4.75 0.86
C GLU A 187 -33.96 3.48 1.01
N ARG A 188 -32.67 3.54 0.71
CA ARG A 188 -31.79 2.36 0.64
C ARG A 188 -30.75 2.36 1.73
N SER A 189 -30.43 1.16 2.23
CA SER A 189 -29.41 0.97 3.24
C SER A 189 -28.08 0.53 2.64
N LEU A 190 -27.01 1.03 3.24
CA LEU A 190 -25.63 0.65 2.99
C LEU A 190 -24.96 0.40 4.34
N THR A 191 -24.12 -0.62 4.43
CA THR A 191 -23.31 -0.83 5.63
C THR A 191 -21.85 -0.50 5.37
N LYS A 192 -21.14 -0.01 6.39
CA LYS A 192 -19.70 0.27 6.38
C LYS A 192 -19.04 -0.43 7.56
N SER A 193 -17.98 -1.21 7.34
CA SER A 193 -17.32 -1.88 8.46
C SER A 193 -16.60 -0.90 9.41
N LEU A 194 -16.76 -1.12 10.72
CA LEU A 194 -16.12 -0.40 11.81
C LEU A 194 -15.35 -1.39 12.69
N ALA A 195 -14.11 -1.07 13.05
CA ALA A 195 -13.32 -1.87 13.98
C ALA A 195 -12.91 -1.03 15.19
N VAL A 196 -13.33 -1.48 16.37
CA VAL A 196 -13.06 -0.84 17.65
C VAL A 196 -12.32 -1.83 18.54
N GLY A 197 -11.12 -1.48 18.97
CA GLY A 197 -10.24 -2.31 19.76
C GLY A 197 -9.82 -3.61 19.07
N GLY A 198 -9.33 -4.55 19.86
CA GLY A 198 -8.96 -5.88 19.42
C GLY A 198 -7.45 -6.08 19.24
N LYS A 199 -7.11 -7.08 18.43
CA LYS A 199 -5.73 -7.56 18.25
C LYS A 199 -4.81 -6.53 17.59
N ALA A 200 -3.51 -6.66 17.87
CA ALA A 200 -2.46 -5.79 17.32
C ALA A 200 -2.41 -5.78 15.78
N LEU A 201 -2.77 -6.89 15.13
CA LEU A 201 -2.79 -7.01 13.68
C LEU A 201 -4.20 -7.39 13.19
N ASN A 202 -4.88 -6.42 12.56
CA ASN A 202 -6.22 -6.56 12.03
C ASN A 202 -6.31 -5.94 10.64
N ARG A 203 -6.97 -6.64 9.72
CA ARG A 203 -7.35 -6.03 8.44
C ARG A 203 -8.45 -5.00 8.66
N LEU A 204 -8.17 -3.76 8.29
CA LEU A 204 -9.08 -2.64 8.37
C LEU A 204 -9.54 -2.23 6.97
N SER A 205 -10.78 -1.76 6.90
CA SER A 205 -11.34 -1.13 5.71
C SER A 205 -11.57 0.34 6.03
N PRO A 206 -10.61 1.23 5.74
CA PRO A 206 -10.83 2.66 5.89
C PRO A 206 -11.87 3.12 4.86
N ILE A 207 -11.76 2.69 3.61
CA ILE A 207 -12.56 3.18 2.49
C ILE A 207 -13.39 2.03 1.89
N LYS A 208 -14.70 2.26 1.76
CA LYS A 208 -15.61 1.49 0.92
C LYS A 208 -15.64 2.18 -0.46
N PRO A 209 -15.01 1.61 -1.50
CA PRO A 209 -14.84 2.27 -2.78
C PRO A 209 -16.15 2.32 -3.58
N GLY A 210 -16.24 3.21 -4.55
CA GLY A 210 -17.32 3.22 -5.53
C GLY A 210 -17.18 2.13 -6.60
N GLY A 211 -17.95 2.25 -7.68
CA GLY A 211 -18.01 1.24 -8.75
C GLY A 211 -16.78 1.17 -9.66
N GLY A 212 -15.83 2.11 -9.56
CA GLY A 212 -14.62 2.18 -10.38
C GLY A 212 -13.78 0.91 -10.30
N PHE A 213 -13.12 0.51 -11.40
CA PHE A 213 -12.25 -0.67 -11.39
C PHE A 213 -10.99 -0.40 -10.57
N ILE A 214 -10.33 0.74 -10.79
CA ILE A 214 -9.11 1.14 -10.09
C ILE A 214 -9.40 1.30 -8.59
N ASP A 215 -10.44 2.03 -8.21
CA ASP A 215 -10.81 2.22 -6.79
C ASP A 215 -11.04 0.91 -6.06
N ARG A 216 -11.62 -0.09 -6.74
CA ARG A 216 -11.80 -1.43 -6.20
C ARG A 216 -10.46 -2.14 -6.00
N VAL A 217 -9.53 -2.05 -6.94
CA VAL A 217 -8.21 -2.69 -6.80
C VAL A 217 -7.43 -2.07 -5.65
N PHE A 218 -7.44 -0.74 -5.51
CA PHE A 218 -6.72 -0.02 -4.45
C PHE A 218 -7.39 -0.10 -3.07
N ASN A 219 -8.67 -0.47 -2.98
CA ASN A 219 -9.40 -0.63 -1.72
C ASN A 219 -10.05 -2.02 -1.65
N PRO A 220 -9.26 -3.10 -1.49
CA PRO A 220 -9.75 -4.46 -1.59
C PRO A 220 -10.45 -4.95 -0.32
N SER A 221 -10.41 -4.21 0.79
CA SER A 221 -10.86 -4.65 2.11
C SER A 221 -12.37 -4.79 2.26
N GLU A 222 -13.14 -4.06 1.45
CA GLU A 222 -14.60 -4.06 1.50
C GLU A 222 -15.24 -4.01 0.11
N ALA A 223 -16.45 -4.55 -0.02
CA ALA A 223 -17.19 -4.52 -1.27
C ALA A 223 -17.55 -3.08 -1.64
N ALA A 224 -17.54 -2.79 -2.95
CA ALA A 224 -17.86 -1.46 -3.45
C ALA A 224 -19.30 -1.03 -3.13
N CYS A 225 -19.51 0.28 -3.04
CA CYS A 225 -20.84 0.88 -2.98
C CYS A 225 -21.66 0.49 -4.23
N PRO A 226 -22.92 0.11 -4.05
CA PRO A 226 -23.88 -0.01 -5.15
C PRO A 226 -23.92 1.28 -5.98
N LYS A 227 -23.80 1.16 -7.32
CA LYS A 227 -23.68 2.31 -8.24
C LYS A 227 -24.91 3.21 -8.23
N ASP A 228 -26.06 2.61 -7.97
CA ASP A 228 -27.38 3.18 -7.88
C ASP A 228 -27.60 4.05 -6.64
N LEU A 229 -26.69 4.03 -5.66
CA LEU A 229 -26.74 4.91 -4.48
C LEU A 229 -26.09 6.27 -4.72
N GLY A 230 -25.48 6.52 -5.89
CA GLY A 230 -24.84 7.80 -6.19
C GLY A 230 -23.71 8.18 -5.21
N LEU A 231 -23.06 7.18 -4.60
CA LEU A 231 -21.94 7.35 -3.69
C LEU A 231 -20.63 6.98 -4.39
N ARG A 232 -19.64 7.87 -4.30
CA ARG A 232 -18.28 7.64 -4.77
C ARG A 232 -17.46 6.84 -3.78
N SER A 233 -17.59 7.11 -2.48
CA SER A 233 -16.91 6.34 -1.43
C SER A 233 -17.50 6.63 -0.06
N VAL A 234 -17.36 5.69 0.86
CA VAL A 234 -17.60 5.92 2.29
C VAL A 234 -16.33 5.60 3.05
N GLU A 235 -15.82 6.55 3.82
CA GLU A 235 -14.55 6.48 4.51
C GLU A 235 -14.74 6.62 6.02
N VAL A 236 -14.09 5.75 6.79
CA VAL A 236 -13.89 5.89 8.23
C VAL A 236 -12.44 6.30 8.43
N VAL A 237 -12.24 7.47 9.04
CA VAL A 237 -10.90 8.02 9.29
C VAL A 237 -10.30 7.31 10.49
N TYR A 238 -9.46 6.31 10.22
CA TYR A 238 -8.69 5.61 11.25
C TYR A 238 -7.36 6.32 11.53
N PRO A 239 -6.89 6.30 12.79
CA PRO A 239 -5.54 6.74 13.11
C PRO A 239 -4.48 5.83 12.46
N GLU A 240 -3.38 6.44 12.05
CA GLU A 240 -2.25 5.71 11.43
C GLU A 240 -1.64 4.72 12.43
N ALA A 241 -1.33 3.52 11.95
CA ALA A 241 -0.52 2.58 12.70
C ALA A 241 0.98 2.83 12.49
N ARG A 242 1.76 2.63 13.55
CA ARG A 242 3.22 2.69 13.52
C ARG A 242 3.78 1.40 14.10
N LEU A 243 4.85 0.90 13.51
CA LEU A 243 5.59 -0.23 14.04
C LEU A 243 6.56 0.26 15.11
N GLU A 244 6.38 -0.19 16.34
CA GLU A 244 7.26 0.20 17.45
C GLU A 244 8.40 -0.81 17.59
N LEU A 245 9.64 -0.32 17.55
CA LEU A 245 10.84 -1.12 17.80
C LEU A 245 11.78 -0.33 18.72
N LEU A 246 12.04 -0.87 19.91
CA LEU A 246 12.94 -0.24 20.91
C LEU A 246 12.57 1.24 21.20
N GLY A 247 11.27 1.55 21.24
CA GLY A 247 10.75 2.91 21.48
C GLY A 247 10.71 3.83 20.25
N ILE A 248 11.20 3.38 19.08
CA ILE A 248 11.16 4.14 17.83
C ILE A 248 9.94 3.71 17.01
N ARG A 249 9.18 4.70 16.51
CA ARG A 249 7.97 4.51 15.69
C ARG A 249 8.30 4.56 14.20
N PHE A 250 8.32 3.41 13.55
CA PHE A 250 8.57 3.30 12.11
C PHE A 250 7.28 3.33 11.31
N HIS A 251 7.31 4.02 10.17
CA HIS A 251 6.28 3.86 9.15
C HIS A 251 6.42 2.47 8.52
N TRP A 252 5.31 1.73 8.41
CA TRP A 252 5.31 0.35 7.91
C TRP A 252 5.94 0.23 6.51
N LEU A 253 5.70 1.22 5.65
CA LEU A 253 6.25 1.26 4.29
C LEU A 253 7.78 1.25 4.28
N VAL A 254 8.40 2.02 5.18
CA VAL A 254 9.87 2.09 5.31
C VAL A 254 10.41 0.76 5.81
N ALA A 255 9.79 0.19 6.84
CA ALA A 255 10.15 -1.12 7.36
C ALA A 255 10.06 -2.21 6.27
N PHE A 256 8.96 -2.23 5.52
CA PHE A 256 8.72 -3.17 4.45
C PHE A 256 9.79 -3.09 3.36
N PHE A 257 10.08 -1.89 2.83
CA PHE A 257 11.08 -1.74 1.77
C PHE A 257 12.49 -2.07 2.26
N LEU A 258 12.88 -1.57 3.44
CA LEU A 258 14.22 -1.87 3.99
C LEU A 258 14.41 -3.37 4.19
N LEU A 259 13.46 -4.05 4.82
CA LEU A 259 13.54 -5.50 5.03
C LEU A 259 13.53 -6.27 3.70
N SER A 260 12.67 -5.89 2.75
CA SER A 260 12.60 -6.57 1.46
C SER A 260 13.88 -6.40 0.64
N ILE A 261 14.53 -5.23 0.72
CA ILE A 261 15.84 -4.96 0.12
C ILE A 261 16.90 -5.82 0.81
N ILE A 262 16.96 -5.84 2.14
CA ILE A 262 17.92 -6.64 2.91
C ILE A 262 17.81 -8.12 2.51
N PHE A 263 16.60 -8.69 2.50
CA PHE A 263 16.37 -10.06 2.06
C PHE A 263 16.70 -10.28 0.59
N GLY A 264 16.33 -9.31 -0.27
CA GLY A 264 16.69 -9.27 -1.68
C GLY A 264 18.20 -9.43 -1.91
N PHE A 265 19.00 -8.63 -1.21
CA PHE A 265 20.45 -8.65 -1.31
C PHE A 265 21.09 -9.87 -0.64
N ALA A 266 20.57 -10.31 0.51
CA ALA A 266 21.08 -11.50 1.20
C ALA A 266 20.90 -12.77 0.35
N LEU A 267 19.80 -12.87 -0.39
CA LEU A 267 19.45 -14.05 -1.18
C LEU A 267 19.94 -14.00 -2.63
N LYS A 268 20.48 -12.87 -3.11
CA LYS A 268 20.94 -12.73 -4.50
C LYS A 268 21.92 -13.83 -4.94
N GLY A 269 22.80 -14.26 -4.03
CA GLY A 269 23.81 -15.30 -4.28
C GLY A 269 23.19 -16.68 -4.51
N VAL A 270 22.12 -17.01 -3.79
CA VAL A 270 21.40 -18.28 -3.93
C VAL A 270 20.72 -18.38 -5.30
N PHE A 271 20.17 -17.27 -5.80
CA PHE A 271 19.48 -17.22 -7.08
C PHE A 271 20.41 -17.02 -8.29
N ARG A 272 21.73 -16.84 -8.06
CA ARG A 272 22.76 -16.54 -9.08
C ARG A 272 22.38 -15.35 -9.96
N VAL A 273 21.86 -14.30 -9.34
CA VAL A 273 21.47 -13.07 -10.03
C VAL A 273 22.59 -12.04 -9.88
N GLU A 274 23.04 -11.47 -10.99
CA GLU A 274 23.86 -10.26 -10.92
C GLU A 274 22.95 -9.04 -10.80
N ILE A 275 23.15 -8.29 -9.72
CA ILE A 275 22.59 -6.97 -9.49
C ILE A 275 23.74 -5.99 -9.63
#